data_AF-A0A0C2A4M3-F1
#
_entry.id   AF-A0A0C2A4M3-F1
#
_cell.length_a   1.000
_cell.length_b   1.000
_cell.length_c   1.000
_cell.angle_alpha   90.00
_cell.angle_beta   90.00
_cell.angle_gamma   90.00
#
_symmetry.space_group_name_H-M   'P 1'
#
loop_
_entity.id
_entity.type
_entity.pdbx_description
1 polymer ?
#
loop_
_entity_poly.entity_id
_entity_poly.type
_entity_poly.pdbx_seq_one_letter_code
_entity_poly.pdbx_strand_id
1 'polypeptide(L)'
;MPLCAGDLLAFEAILGRIEDDLGFSVEEKVSVSIWPEETWETAREHYCPADPRIIGCTSADGTVIHTTRYALEHELVHAPIPYFVPFFVEGLADVYGGELTRFGVTAPADNLGLSALNVDRRTARHFVRWLRETWGTAKLGELVRLGKHADKRFADVYGLDFAAAEAMYFAEAPYGYPSLDTCDGAPLDFMDDLGGWRTIVDIDCDTKEDVRARGTALMVERTFVIPAAGYYSVSSNAFGIFLSRCATGPLEEAIRADAFLGVDVPPSYWGDIDEEFHFYEGGPILDLYFEAGKHEIGLALLGYDGGEVNLAIWPSLGPRPVEGEP
;
A
#
# COMPACT_ATOMS: atom_id res chain seq x y z
N MET A 1 11.17 17.40 -2.06
CA MET A 1 10.39 16.92 -0.90
C MET A 1 11.37 16.27 0.05
N PRO A 2 11.46 16.70 1.32
CA PRO A 2 12.31 16.03 2.29
C PRO A 2 11.79 14.60 2.54
N LEU A 3 12.72 13.67 2.74
CA LEU A 3 12.42 12.36 3.31
C LEU A 3 12.46 12.48 4.84
N CYS A 4 11.57 11.78 5.51
CA CYS A 4 11.57 11.67 6.96
C CYS A 4 12.39 10.47 7.43
N ALA A 5 12.72 10.43 8.71
CA ALA A 5 13.43 9.31 9.33
C ALA A 5 12.71 7.97 9.07
N GLY A 6 11.37 7.96 9.16
CA GLY A 6 10.58 6.77 8.88
C GLY A 6 10.51 6.35 7.42
N ASP A 7 10.76 7.24 6.45
CA ASP A 7 10.82 6.84 5.04
C ASP A 7 11.99 5.88 4.80
N LEU A 8 13.17 6.19 5.37
CA LEU A 8 14.36 5.36 5.17
C LEU A 8 14.17 3.95 5.73
N LEU A 9 13.58 3.84 6.93
CA LEU A 9 13.28 2.56 7.57
C LEU A 9 12.24 1.76 6.78
N ALA A 10 11.22 2.42 6.24
CA ALA A 10 10.24 1.77 5.38
C ALA A 10 10.89 1.22 4.10
N PHE A 11 11.81 1.97 3.49
CA PHE A 11 12.54 1.49 2.31
C PHE A 11 13.46 0.31 2.62
N GLU A 12 14.18 0.35 3.75
CA GLU A 12 15.00 -0.76 4.20
C GLU A 12 14.16 -2.00 4.52
N ALA A 13 12.95 -1.82 5.08
CA ALA A 13 12.02 -2.93 5.34
C ALA A 13 11.52 -3.60 4.04
N ILE A 14 11.26 -2.83 2.98
CA ILE A 14 10.91 -3.39 1.65
C ILE A 14 12.04 -4.28 1.14
N LEU A 15 13.28 -3.79 1.19
CA LEU A 15 14.45 -4.56 0.74
C LEU A 15 14.64 -5.81 1.60
N GLY A 16 14.61 -5.68 2.93
CA GLY A 16 14.74 -6.81 3.87
C GLY A 16 13.65 -7.87 3.69
N ARG A 17 12.44 -7.47 3.31
CA ARG A 17 11.35 -8.41 2.99
C ARG A 17 11.65 -9.22 1.73
N ILE A 18 12.24 -8.60 0.70
CA ILE A 18 12.64 -9.29 -0.54
C ILE A 18 13.82 -10.23 -0.29
N GLU A 19 14.84 -9.71 0.41
CA GLU A 19 15.68 -10.39 1.40
C GLU A 19 15.25 -11.81 1.77
N ASP A 20 14.34 -11.81 2.73
CA ASP A 20 13.85 -12.98 3.45
C ASP A 20 12.94 -13.85 2.58
N ASP A 21 12.03 -13.25 1.81
CA ASP A 21 11.02 -14.00 1.06
C ASP A 21 11.62 -14.64 -0.21
N LEU A 22 12.42 -13.90 -0.98
CA LEU A 22 12.90 -14.34 -2.28
C LEU A 22 14.35 -14.85 -2.23
N GLY A 23 15.12 -14.49 -1.21
CA GLY A 23 16.52 -14.89 -1.04
C GLY A 23 17.45 -14.23 -2.05
N PHE A 24 17.26 -12.92 -2.27
CA PHE A 24 18.13 -12.05 -3.08
C PHE A 24 18.61 -10.91 -2.22
N SER A 25 19.92 -10.67 -2.18
CA SER A 25 20.51 -9.60 -1.39
C SER A 25 20.99 -8.45 -2.24
N VAL A 26 20.87 -7.23 -1.71
CA VAL A 26 21.50 -6.03 -2.27
C VAL A 26 22.92 -5.92 -1.71
N GLU A 27 23.93 -6.32 -2.49
CA GLU A 27 25.33 -6.27 -2.03
C GLU A 27 25.96 -4.88 -2.16
N GLU A 28 25.45 -4.05 -3.07
CA GLU A 28 26.00 -2.73 -3.39
C GLU A 28 25.07 -1.60 -2.95
N LYS A 29 25.63 -0.41 -2.74
CA LYS A 29 24.82 0.76 -2.39
C LYS A 29 23.90 1.16 -3.55
N VAL A 30 22.60 1.18 -3.30
CA VAL A 30 21.60 1.72 -4.24
C VAL A 30 21.54 3.25 -4.11
N SER A 31 21.72 3.95 -5.22
CA SER A 31 21.61 5.40 -5.31
C SER A 31 20.24 5.80 -5.83
N VAL A 32 19.46 6.49 -4.99
CA VAL A 32 18.10 6.90 -5.32
C VAL A 32 18.02 8.41 -5.57
N SER A 33 17.50 8.80 -6.73
CA SER A 33 17.18 10.18 -7.08
C SER A 33 15.67 10.36 -7.18
N ILE A 34 15.10 11.13 -6.25
CA ILE A 34 13.67 11.42 -6.20
C ILE A 34 13.42 12.81 -6.77
N TRP A 35 12.67 12.88 -7.86
CA TRP A 35 12.36 14.13 -8.55
C TRP A 35 10.95 14.62 -8.21
N PRO A 36 10.77 15.94 -7.99
CA PRO A 36 9.44 16.55 -8.02
C PRO A 36 8.73 16.28 -9.35
N GLU A 37 7.41 16.07 -9.31
CA GLU A 37 6.59 15.73 -10.48
C GLU A 37 6.72 16.78 -11.60
N GLU A 38 6.82 18.06 -11.23
CA GLU A 38 6.94 19.19 -12.16
C GLU A 38 8.26 19.18 -12.93
N THR A 39 9.28 18.53 -12.39
CA THR A 39 10.63 18.43 -13.01
C THR A 39 10.90 17.03 -13.58
N TRP A 40 10.04 16.07 -13.28
CA TRP A 40 10.23 14.67 -13.64
C TRP A 40 10.31 14.48 -15.16
N GLU A 41 9.47 15.18 -15.93
CA GLU A 41 9.50 15.08 -17.40
C GLU A 41 10.90 15.34 -17.97
N THR A 42 11.55 16.41 -17.51
CA THR A 42 12.92 16.77 -17.96
C THR A 42 13.95 15.75 -17.49
N ALA A 43 13.85 15.32 -16.23
CA ALA A 43 14.78 14.34 -15.67
C ALA A 43 14.67 12.98 -16.39
N ARG A 44 13.45 12.51 -16.61
CA ARG A 44 13.15 11.25 -17.29
C ARG A 44 13.80 11.19 -18.66
N GLU A 45 13.70 12.25 -19.48
CA GLU A 45 14.32 12.29 -20.81
C GLU A 45 15.83 12.09 -20.79
N HIS A 46 16.48 12.41 -19.67
CA HIS A 46 17.93 12.27 -19.52
C HIS A 46 18.35 10.92 -18.93
N TYR A 47 17.60 10.40 -17.95
CA TYR A 47 18.01 9.25 -17.14
C TYR A 47 17.25 7.95 -17.45
N CYS A 48 16.02 8.05 -17.95
CA CYS A 48 15.12 6.91 -18.18
C CYS A 48 14.74 6.82 -19.67
N PRO A 49 14.09 5.73 -20.11
CA PRO A 49 13.54 5.67 -21.46
C PRO A 49 12.57 6.83 -21.72
N ALA A 50 12.61 7.40 -22.92
CA ALA A 50 11.81 8.55 -23.32
C ALA A 50 10.34 8.17 -23.64
N ASP A 51 9.65 7.56 -22.67
CA ASP A 51 8.21 7.29 -22.74
C ASP A 51 7.47 8.11 -21.67
N PRO A 52 6.44 8.89 -22.04
CA PRO A 52 5.75 9.77 -21.10
C PRO A 52 5.08 9.05 -19.92
N ARG A 53 4.81 7.75 -20.04
CA ARG A 53 4.14 6.93 -19.03
C ARG A 53 5.09 6.46 -17.92
N ILE A 54 6.40 6.60 -18.10
CA ILE A 54 7.40 6.17 -17.13
C ILE A 54 7.47 7.21 -16.00
N ILE A 55 7.22 6.75 -14.78
CA ILE A 55 7.23 7.54 -13.54
C ILE A 55 8.40 7.18 -12.60
N GLY A 56 9.20 6.20 -13.01
CA GLY A 56 10.43 5.76 -12.38
C GLY A 56 11.19 4.78 -13.28
N CYS A 57 12.48 4.63 -13.05
CA CYS A 57 13.26 3.56 -13.64
C CYS A 57 14.44 3.17 -12.76
N THR A 58 14.78 1.89 -12.82
CA THR A 58 15.93 1.30 -12.14
C THR A 58 16.94 0.82 -13.17
N SER A 59 18.23 1.06 -12.92
CA SER A 59 19.32 0.61 -13.79
C SER A 59 19.34 -0.92 -13.90
N ALA A 60 19.89 -1.45 -15.00
CA ALA A 60 19.89 -2.89 -15.25
C ALA A 60 20.68 -3.70 -14.20
N ASP A 61 21.59 -3.08 -13.46
CA ASP A 61 22.36 -3.66 -12.36
C ASP A 61 21.73 -3.40 -10.98
N GLY A 62 20.59 -2.71 -10.91
CA GLY A 62 19.88 -2.43 -9.65
C GLY A 62 20.50 -1.34 -8.77
N THR A 63 21.60 -0.70 -9.21
CA THR A 63 22.38 0.22 -8.36
C THR A 63 21.91 1.67 -8.40
N VAL A 64 21.13 2.07 -9.40
CA VAL A 64 20.66 3.45 -9.58
C VAL A 64 19.16 3.48 -9.85
N ILE A 65 18.45 4.29 -9.08
CA ILE A 65 17.02 4.53 -9.24
C ILE A 65 16.79 6.02 -9.51
N HIS A 66 16.03 6.32 -10.57
CA HIS A 66 15.51 7.66 -10.83
C HIS A 66 13.99 7.57 -10.85
N THR A 67 13.32 8.29 -9.95
CA THR A 67 11.88 8.10 -9.77
C THR A 67 11.21 9.34 -9.20
N THR A 68 9.88 9.32 -9.18
CA THR A 68 9.05 10.24 -8.42
C THR A 68 8.80 9.67 -7.01
N ARG A 69 8.36 10.51 -6.05
CA ARG A 69 8.02 10.00 -4.71
C ARG A 69 6.95 8.91 -4.76
N TYR A 70 5.97 9.04 -5.64
CA TYR A 70 4.83 8.12 -5.78
C TYR A 70 5.25 6.72 -6.26
N ALA A 71 6.30 6.62 -7.08
CA ALA A 71 6.76 5.36 -7.65
C ALA A 71 7.99 4.78 -6.94
N LEU A 72 8.43 5.39 -5.83
CA LEU A 72 9.69 5.02 -5.19
C LEU A 72 9.67 3.60 -4.63
N GLU A 73 8.64 3.25 -3.85
CA GLU A 73 8.50 1.92 -3.26
C GLU A 73 8.44 0.85 -4.34
N HIS A 74 7.75 1.11 -5.46
CA HIS A 74 7.73 0.22 -6.63
C HIS A 74 9.14 0.05 -7.23
N GLU A 75 9.85 1.13 -7.50
CA GLU A 75 11.19 1.06 -8.11
C GLU A 75 12.24 0.43 -7.18
N LEU A 76 12.13 0.63 -5.86
CA LEU A 76 13.03 0.03 -4.88
C LEU A 76 13.05 -1.50 -4.96
N VAL A 77 11.91 -2.12 -5.26
CA VAL A 77 11.81 -3.58 -5.42
C VAL A 77 12.64 -4.10 -6.60
N HIS A 78 12.84 -3.29 -7.64
CA HIS A 78 13.65 -3.68 -8.79
C HIS A 78 15.15 -3.73 -8.48
N ALA A 79 15.63 -3.13 -7.38
CA ALA A 79 17.05 -3.12 -7.03
C ALA A 79 17.61 -4.52 -6.70
N PRO A 80 17.02 -5.30 -5.77
CA PRO A 80 17.49 -6.66 -5.47
C PRO A 80 17.13 -7.70 -6.54
N ILE A 81 16.15 -7.42 -7.40
CA ILE A 81 15.57 -8.39 -8.32
C ILE A 81 16.23 -8.27 -9.70
N PRO A 82 16.89 -9.33 -10.23
CA PRO A 82 17.49 -9.27 -11.54
C PRO A 82 16.40 -9.05 -12.61
N TYR A 83 16.63 -8.16 -13.58
CA TYR A 83 15.66 -7.92 -14.64
C TYR A 83 15.28 -9.22 -15.38
N PHE A 84 13.99 -9.55 -15.37
CA PHE A 84 13.48 -10.75 -15.99
C PHE A 84 12.17 -10.53 -16.76
N VAL A 85 11.35 -11.57 -16.92
CA VAL A 85 10.09 -11.50 -17.67
C VAL A 85 9.23 -10.35 -17.10
N PRO A 86 8.92 -9.30 -17.90
CA PRO A 86 8.33 -8.06 -17.38
C PRO A 86 7.05 -8.26 -16.58
N PHE A 87 6.20 -9.20 -16.99
CA PHE A 87 4.97 -9.53 -16.27
C PHE A 87 5.21 -9.85 -14.79
N PHE A 88 6.21 -10.68 -14.47
CA PHE A 88 6.50 -11.06 -13.09
C PHE A 88 7.29 -9.97 -12.35
N VAL A 89 8.21 -9.27 -13.02
CA VAL A 89 9.00 -8.18 -12.45
C VAL A 89 8.10 -7.06 -11.94
N GLU A 90 7.21 -6.56 -12.80
CA GLU A 90 6.26 -5.49 -12.45
C GLU A 90 5.26 -5.95 -11.38
N GLY A 91 4.85 -7.21 -11.43
CA GLY A 91 3.98 -7.80 -10.41
C GLY A 91 4.64 -7.89 -9.04
N LEU A 92 5.93 -8.26 -8.98
CA LEU A 92 6.69 -8.28 -7.73
C LEU A 92 6.89 -6.87 -7.18
N ALA A 93 7.19 -5.89 -8.04
CA ALA A 93 7.35 -4.51 -7.64
C ALA A 93 6.11 -3.93 -6.98
N ASP A 94 4.92 -4.21 -7.51
CA ASP A 94 3.66 -3.78 -6.87
C ASP A 94 3.37 -4.55 -5.57
N VAL A 95 3.67 -5.86 -5.52
CA VAL A 95 3.40 -6.69 -4.34
C VAL A 95 4.29 -6.30 -3.16
N TYR A 96 5.59 -6.16 -3.38
CA TYR A 96 6.56 -5.82 -2.34
C TYR A 96 6.67 -4.31 -2.09
N GLY A 97 6.22 -3.48 -3.04
CA GLY A 97 6.07 -2.02 -2.84
C GLY A 97 4.87 -1.65 -1.96
N GLY A 98 4.14 -2.63 -1.42
CA GLY A 98 3.08 -2.42 -0.45
C GLY A 98 1.71 -2.10 -1.05
N GLU A 99 1.46 -2.40 -2.32
CA GLU A 99 0.12 -2.22 -2.90
C GLU A 99 -0.84 -3.35 -2.51
N LEU A 100 -2.10 -3.00 -2.24
CA LEU A 100 -3.20 -3.97 -2.29
C LEU A 100 -3.36 -4.51 -3.72
N THR A 101 -3.57 -5.82 -3.80
CA THR A 101 -3.79 -6.51 -5.07
C THR A 101 -5.25 -6.90 -5.23
N ARG A 102 -5.76 -6.85 -6.45
CA ARG A 102 -7.10 -7.28 -6.84
C ARG A 102 -7.05 -7.78 -8.28
N PHE A 103 -8.01 -8.61 -8.69
CA PHE A 103 -8.11 -9.03 -10.08
C PHE A 103 -7.94 -7.86 -11.07
N GLY A 104 -7.07 -8.07 -12.05
CA GLY A 104 -6.88 -7.13 -13.14
C GLY A 104 -7.91 -7.30 -14.25
N VAL A 105 -7.61 -6.78 -15.43
CA VAL A 105 -8.55 -6.68 -16.55
C VAL A 105 -8.22 -7.60 -17.73
N THR A 106 -7.11 -8.34 -17.65
CA THR A 106 -6.60 -9.24 -18.71
C THR A 106 -6.24 -10.61 -18.15
N ALA A 107 -6.04 -11.61 -19.02
CA ALA A 107 -5.50 -12.89 -18.62
C ALA A 107 -3.98 -12.80 -18.39
N PRO A 108 -3.40 -13.48 -17.37
CA PRO A 108 -1.95 -13.55 -17.18
C PRO A 108 -1.17 -13.91 -18.46
N ALA A 109 -1.65 -14.86 -19.26
CA ALA A 109 -1.00 -15.33 -20.48
C ALA A 109 -0.94 -14.24 -21.57
N ASP A 110 -1.95 -13.38 -21.66
CA ASP A 110 -2.00 -12.27 -22.62
C ASP A 110 -0.92 -11.21 -22.35
N ASN A 111 -0.37 -11.20 -21.12
CA ASN A 111 0.68 -10.29 -20.72
C ASN A 111 2.10 -10.86 -20.96
N LEU A 112 2.21 -12.17 -21.25
CA LEU A 112 3.50 -12.79 -21.51
C LEU A 112 4.09 -12.29 -22.83
N GLY A 113 5.34 -11.83 -22.78
CA GLY A 113 6.05 -11.28 -23.94
C GLY A 113 5.77 -9.80 -24.23
N LEU A 114 4.90 -9.15 -23.45
CA LEU A 114 4.76 -7.70 -23.47
C LEU A 114 5.97 -7.03 -22.82
N SER A 115 6.27 -5.79 -23.21
CA SER A 115 7.20 -4.94 -22.49
C SER A 115 6.58 -4.48 -21.16
N ALA A 116 7.41 -4.09 -20.20
CA ALA A 116 6.96 -3.55 -18.91
C ALA A 116 5.89 -2.45 -19.05
N LEU A 117 6.04 -1.57 -20.05
CA LEU A 117 5.10 -0.47 -20.33
C LEU A 117 3.71 -0.89 -20.81
N ASN A 118 3.56 -2.14 -21.25
CA ASN A 118 2.34 -2.66 -21.85
C ASN A 118 1.71 -3.79 -21.01
N VAL A 119 2.39 -4.25 -19.96
CA VAL A 119 1.83 -5.21 -19.01
C VAL A 119 0.69 -4.55 -18.24
N ASP A 120 -0.43 -5.26 -18.10
CA ASP A 120 -1.47 -4.93 -17.14
C ASP A 120 -0.97 -5.22 -15.72
N ARG A 121 -0.39 -4.20 -15.09
CA ARG A 121 0.16 -4.26 -13.73
C ARG A 121 -0.81 -4.79 -12.69
N ARG A 122 -2.12 -4.53 -12.83
CA ARG A 122 -3.14 -5.06 -11.91
C ARG A 122 -3.24 -6.59 -12.00
N THR A 123 -3.22 -7.12 -13.22
CA THR A 123 -3.19 -8.59 -13.44
C THR A 123 -1.88 -9.17 -12.94
N ALA A 124 -0.75 -8.55 -13.28
CA ALA A 124 0.59 -8.99 -12.87
C ALA A 124 0.73 -9.12 -11.36
N ARG A 125 0.44 -8.06 -10.61
CA ARG A 125 0.60 -8.05 -9.15
C ARG A 125 -0.33 -9.04 -8.45
N HIS A 126 -1.57 -9.18 -8.92
CA HIS A 126 -2.52 -10.11 -8.31
C HIS A 126 -2.14 -11.56 -8.60
N PHE A 127 -1.72 -11.87 -9.82
CA PHE A 127 -1.26 -13.21 -10.16
C PHE A 127 0.02 -13.58 -9.39
N VAL A 128 1.02 -12.68 -9.33
CA VAL A 128 2.23 -12.88 -8.53
C VAL A 128 1.90 -13.06 -7.05
N ARG A 129 0.96 -12.27 -6.51
CA ARG A 129 0.51 -12.43 -5.12
C ARG A 129 -0.15 -13.79 -4.91
N TRP A 130 -1.02 -14.23 -5.82
CA TRP A 130 -1.63 -15.56 -5.75
C TRP A 130 -0.58 -16.68 -5.81
N LEU A 131 0.45 -16.58 -6.65
CA LEU A 131 1.56 -17.55 -6.66
C LEU A 131 2.25 -17.63 -5.29
N ARG A 132 2.53 -16.46 -4.69
CA ARG A 132 3.13 -16.36 -3.34
C ARG A 132 2.28 -17.07 -2.29
N GLU A 133 0.98 -16.80 -2.26
CA GLU A 133 0.09 -17.36 -1.22
C GLU A 133 -0.21 -18.85 -1.45
N THR A 134 -0.27 -19.30 -2.70
CA THR A 134 -0.63 -20.69 -3.04
C THR A 134 0.55 -21.66 -2.85
N TRP A 135 1.77 -21.23 -3.19
CA TRP A 135 2.96 -22.10 -3.15
C TRP A 135 4.08 -21.64 -2.22
N GLY A 136 3.93 -20.48 -1.59
CA GLY A 136 4.94 -19.90 -0.71
C GLY A 136 6.04 -19.13 -1.45
N THR A 137 6.77 -18.34 -0.67
CA THR A 137 7.81 -17.41 -1.14
C THR A 137 9.03 -18.14 -1.71
N ALA A 138 9.36 -19.33 -1.21
CA ALA A 138 10.47 -20.13 -1.72
C ALA A 138 10.34 -20.47 -3.22
N LYS A 139 9.16 -20.93 -3.67
CA LYS A 139 8.89 -21.19 -5.09
C LYS A 139 8.90 -19.92 -5.92
N LEU A 140 8.38 -18.82 -5.38
CA LEU A 140 8.44 -17.53 -6.05
C LEU A 140 9.89 -17.08 -6.26
N GLY A 141 10.75 -17.22 -5.24
CA GLY A 141 12.18 -16.96 -5.36
C GLY A 141 12.87 -17.86 -6.39
N GLU A 142 12.52 -19.15 -6.47
CA GLU A 142 13.00 -20.05 -7.52
C GLU A 142 12.61 -19.56 -8.92
N LEU A 143 11.37 -19.12 -9.12
CA LEU A 143 10.91 -18.54 -10.39
C LEU A 143 11.74 -17.31 -10.78
N VAL A 144 11.99 -16.40 -9.85
CA VAL A 144 12.79 -15.19 -10.10
C VAL A 144 14.21 -15.55 -10.52
N ARG A 145 14.83 -16.57 -9.90
CA ARG A 145 16.19 -17.03 -10.25
C ARG A 145 16.30 -17.59 -11.67
N LEU A 146 15.20 -18.00 -12.29
CA LEU A 146 15.18 -18.43 -13.69
C LEU A 146 15.36 -17.26 -14.67
N GLY A 147 15.22 -16.02 -14.20
CA GLY A 147 15.43 -14.82 -14.99
C GLY A 147 14.57 -14.81 -16.25
N LYS A 148 15.16 -14.46 -17.40
CA LYS A 148 14.47 -14.35 -18.70
C LYS A 148 13.83 -15.65 -19.21
N HIS A 149 13.99 -16.75 -18.48
CA HIS A 149 13.39 -18.05 -18.78
C HIS A 149 12.22 -18.41 -17.86
N ALA A 150 11.82 -17.53 -16.93
CA ALA A 150 10.78 -17.79 -15.95
C ALA A 150 9.45 -18.24 -16.58
N ASP A 151 9.04 -17.64 -17.70
CA ASP A 151 7.84 -18.02 -18.45
C ASP A 151 7.96 -19.43 -19.07
N LYS A 152 9.09 -19.72 -19.73
CA LYS A 152 9.34 -21.00 -20.41
C LYS A 152 9.58 -22.16 -19.46
N ARG A 153 10.07 -21.86 -18.27
CA ARG A 153 10.45 -22.83 -17.23
C ARG A 153 9.52 -22.77 -16.01
N PHE A 154 8.37 -22.11 -16.14
CA PHE A 154 7.37 -22.02 -15.08
C PHE A 154 6.99 -23.41 -14.53
N ALA A 155 6.80 -24.38 -15.43
CA ALA A 155 6.45 -25.76 -15.07
C ALA A 155 7.53 -26.47 -14.24
N ASP A 156 8.80 -26.11 -14.38
CA ASP A 156 9.89 -26.70 -13.60
C ASP A 156 9.78 -26.33 -12.11
N VAL A 157 9.22 -25.16 -11.79
CA VAL A 157 9.07 -24.63 -10.43
C VAL A 157 7.75 -25.10 -9.82
N TYR A 158 6.65 -24.89 -10.55
CA TYR A 158 5.32 -25.11 -9.98
C TYR A 158 4.79 -26.53 -10.20
N GLY A 159 5.37 -27.30 -11.13
CA GLY A 159 4.93 -28.65 -11.46
C GLY A 159 3.67 -28.70 -12.34
N LEU A 160 3.23 -27.53 -12.83
CA LEU A 160 2.14 -27.37 -13.78
C LEU A 160 2.51 -26.29 -14.81
N ASP A 161 2.03 -26.45 -16.04
CA ASP A 161 2.26 -25.44 -17.06
C ASP A 161 1.51 -24.13 -16.76
N PHE A 162 1.91 -23.05 -17.44
CA PHE A 162 1.35 -21.72 -17.19
C PHE A 162 -0.16 -21.66 -17.47
N ALA A 163 -0.66 -22.38 -18.48
CA ALA A 163 -2.08 -22.38 -18.83
C ALA A 163 -2.94 -23.08 -17.77
N ALA A 164 -2.44 -24.19 -17.20
CA ALA A 164 -3.06 -24.82 -16.05
C ALA A 164 -3.05 -23.92 -14.82
N ALA A 165 -1.97 -23.16 -14.61
CA ALA A 165 -1.85 -22.22 -13.49
C ALA A 165 -2.87 -21.09 -13.62
N GLU A 166 -3.00 -20.53 -14.82
CA GLU A 166 -3.99 -19.50 -15.12
C GLU A 166 -5.43 -20.00 -14.92
N ALA A 167 -5.74 -21.22 -15.38
CA ALA A 167 -7.06 -21.80 -15.17
C ALA A 167 -7.37 -21.99 -13.67
N MET A 168 -6.40 -22.44 -12.89
CA MET A 168 -6.52 -22.58 -11.44
C MET A 168 -6.65 -21.22 -10.76
N TYR A 169 -5.86 -20.22 -11.17
CA TYR A 169 -5.95 -18.85 -10.68
C TYR A 169 -7.36 -18.28 -10.84
N PHE A 170 -7.98 -18.41 -12.01
CA PHE A 170 -9.36 -17.93 -12.20
C PHE A 170 -10.41 -18.72 -11.42
N ALA A 171 -10.12 -19.98 -11.07
CA ALA A 171 -11.04 -20.82 -10.31
C ALA A 171 -10.93 -20.63 -8.79
N GLU A 172 -9.73 -20.31 -8.29
CA GLU A 172 -9.41 -20.41 -6.86
C GLU A 172 -8.87 -19.12 -6.24
N ALA A 173 -8.38 -18.15 -7.04
CA ALA A 173 -7.86 -16.93 -6.45
C ALA A 173 -9.00 -16.08 -5.85
N PRO A 174 -8.83 -15.57 -4.62
CA PRO A 174 -9.75 -14.62 -4.01
C PRO A 174 -9.78 -13.32 -4.84
N TYR A 175 -10.79 -12.49 -4.63
CA TYR A 175 -10.93 -11.22 -5.34
C TYR A 175 -9.71 -10.30 -5.19
N GLY A 176 -9.11 -10.28 -4.00
CA GLY A 176 -7.92 -9.50 -3.72
C GLY A 176 -7.17 -9.91 -2.46
N TYR A 177 -6.01 -9.31 -2.26
CA TYR A 177 -5.17 -9.51 -1.08
C TYR A 177 -4.78 -8.15 -0.50
N PRO A 178 -4.71 -8.04 0.84
CA PRO A 178 -4.17 -6.85 1.48
C PRO A 178 -2.70 -6.63 1.12
N SER A 179 -2.24 -5.41 1.34
CA SER A 179 -0.81 -5.10 1.28
C SER A 179 -0.03 -6.00 2.26
N LEU A 180 1.24 -6.28 1.96
CA LEU A 180 2.12 -7.03 2.85
C LEU A 180 2.40 -6.29 4.17
N ASP A 181 2.19 -4.98 4.19
CA ASP A 181 2.43 -4.10 5.33
C ASP A 181 1.10 -3.63 5.99
N THR A 182 -0.05 -4.19 5.60
CA THR A 182 -1.34 -3.75 6.14
C THR A 182 -1.39 -3.95 7.66
N CYS A 183 -1.67 -2.86 8.38
CA CYS A 183 -1.81 -2.86 9.83
C CYS A 183 -0.56 -3.16 10.64
N ASP A 184 0.60 -2.75 10.10
CA ASP A 184 1.88 -2.73 10.81
C ASP A 184 2.10 -1.44 11.63
N GLY A 185 1.19 -0.46 11.53
CA GLY A 185 1.22 0.77 12.31
C GLY A 185 1.20 0.52 13.83
N ALA A 186 1.90 1.38 14.58
CA ALA A 186 1.98 1.31 16.04
C ALA A 186 0.58 1.37 16.69
N PRO A 187 0.30 0.60 17.75
CA PRO A 187 -1.02 0.64 18.38
C PRO A 187 -1.30 2.00 19.03
N LEU A 188 -2.57 2.42 19.05
CA LEU A 188 -3.04 3.50 19.91
C LEU A 188 -3.02 3.01 21.36
N ASP A 189 -2.32 3.74 22.21
CA ASP A 189 -2.20 3.42 23.62
C ASP A 189 -3.51 3.77 24.37
N PHE A 190 -4.03 2.75 25.07
CA PHE A 190 -5.15 2.77 26.01
C PHE A 190 -6.56 3.12 25.47
N MET A 191 -7.51 2.20 25.75
CA MET A 191 -8.90 2.58 25.94
C MET A 191 -9.02 3.32 27.28
N ASP A 192 -9.61 4.50 27.28
CA ASP A 192 -10.01 5.20 28.50
C ASP A 192 -11.14 4.44 29.24
N ASP A 193 -11.45 4.88 30.46
CA ASP A 193 -12.50 4.28 31.29
C ASP A 193 -13.92 4.35 30.65
N LEU A 194 -14.08 5.14 29.58
CA LEU A 194 -15.32 5.32 28.83
C LEU A 194 -15.38 4.41 27.57
N GLY A 195 -14.36 3.60 27.34
CA GLY A 195 -14.28 2.68 26.23
C GLY A 195 -13.90 3.31 24.89
N GLY A 196 -13.29 4.50 24.92
CA GLY A 196 -12.74 5.18 23.74
C GLY A 196 -11.22 5.31 23.77
N TRP A 197 -10.61 5.68 22.65
CA TRP A 197 -9.19 6.00 22.52
C TRP A 197 -9.03 7.51 22.52
N ARG A 198 -8.05 8.02 23.26
CA ARG A 198 -7.66 9.45 23.23
C ARG A 198 -6.16 9.54 23.30
N THR A 199 -5.55 10.14 22.29
CA THR A 199 -4.10 10.28 22.23
C THR A 199 -3.69 11.61 21.61
N ILE A 200 -2.46 12.01 21.93
CA ILE A 200 -1.73 13.04 21.19
C ILE A 200 -0.63 12.31 20.42
N VAL A 201 -0.64 12.46 19.10
CA VAL A 201 0.35 11.88 18.20
C VAL A 201 1.28 12.99 17.75
N ASP A 202 2.54 12.88 18.16
CA ASP A 202 3.60 13.80 17.76
C ASP A 202 4.14 13.37 16.38
N ILE A 203 3.98 14.25 15.39
CA ILE A 203 4.41 14.03 14.01
C ILE A 203 5.63 14.93 13.76
N ASP A 204 6.80 14.31 13.70
CA ASP A 204 8.08 14.99 13.44
C ASP A 204 8.90 14.19 12.43
N CYS A 205 9.17 14.81 11.28
CA CYS A 205 9.89 14.21 10.17
C CYS A 205 11.35 13.85 10.51
N ASP A 206 11.98 14.60 11.42
CA ASP A 206 13.41 14.48 11.68
C ASP A 206 13.74 13.33 12.64
N THR A 207 12.88 13.08 13.63
CA THR A 207 13.20 12.16 14.74
C THR A 207 12.30 10.95 14.86
N LYS A 208 11.13 10.94 14.22
CA LYS A 208 10.15 9.86 14.36
C LYS A 208 10.30 8.83 13.25
N GLU A 209 10.61 7.61 13.67
CA GLU A 209 10.80 6.45 12.80
C GLU A 209 9.49 5.92 12.19
N ASP A 210 8.35 6.35 12.70
CA ASP A 210 7.01 5.99 12.25
C ASP A 210 6.31 7.10 11.44
N VAL A 211 7.00 8.23 11.21
CA VAL A 211 6.52 9.34 10.39
C VAL A 211 7.15 9.28 9.01
N ARG A 212 6.31 9.37 7.97
CA ARG A 212 6.70 9.29 6.56
C ARG A 212 6.22 10.51 5.79
N ALA A 213 6.99 10.94 4.79
CA ALA A 213 6.54 11.96 3.85
C ALA A 213 5.66 11.33 2.75
N ARG A 214 4.45 11.87 2.57
CA ARG A 214 3.51 11.44 1.53
C ARG A 214 2.97 12.64 0.77
N GLY A 215 3.51 12.88 -0.43
CA GLY A 215 3.13 14.04 -1.23
C GLY A 215 3.51 15.33 -0.49
N THR A 216 2.57 16.25 -0.28
CA THR A 216 2.81 17.50 0.46
C THR A 216 2.49 17.40 1.95
N ALA A 217 2.38 16.19 2.50
CA ALA A 217 2.01 15.95 3.88
C ALA A 217 3.00 15.04 4.62
N LEU A 218 3.06 15.19 5.94
CA LEU A 218 3.59 14.19 6.84
C LEU A 218 2.48 13.25 7.26
N MET A 219 2.76 11.94 7.29
CA MET A 219 1.79 10.92 7.63
C MET A 219 2.33 9.96 8.68
N VAL A 220 1.46 9.56 9.58
CA VAL A 220 1.71 8.54 10.60
C VAL A 220 0.53 7.57 10.63
N GLU A 221 0.82 6.28 10.80
CA GLU A 221 -0.20 5.23 10.89
C GLU A 221 -0.28 4.66 12.30
N ARG A 222 -1.51 4.39 12.75
CA ARG A 222 -1.81 3.81 14.05
C ARG A 222 -2.82 2.70 13.93
N THR A 223 -2.76 1.71 14.81
CA THR A 223 -3.75 0.62 14.85
C THR A 223 -4.56 0.63 16.15
N PHE A 224 -5.81 0.18 16.08
CA PHE A 224 -6.70 0.09 17.25
C PHE A 224 -7.68 -1.07 17.08
N VAL A 225 -8.35 -1.48 18.18
CA VAL A 225 -9.23 -2.66 18.18
C VAL A 225 -10.62 -2.29 18.64
N ILE A 226 -11.59 -2.41 17.73
CA ILE A 226 -13.01 -2.23 18.04
C ILE A 226 -13.55 -3.51 18.68
N PRO A 227 -13.99 -3.49 19.95
CA PRO A 227 -14.39 -4.71 20.67
C PRO A 227 -15.75 -5.25 20.23
N ALA A 228 -16.65 -4.36 19.81
CA ALA A 228 -17.98 -4.69 19.33
C ALA A 228 -18.35 -3.75 18.18
N ALA A 229 -18.98 -4.32 17.16
CA ALA A 229 -19.47 -3.56 16.03
C ALA A 229 -20.51 -2.52 16.47
N GLY A 230 -20.47 -1.33 15.88
CA GLY A 230 -21.34 -0.22 16.27
C GLY A 230 -20.82 1.12 15.77
N TYR A 231 -21.55 2.19 16.11
CA TYR A 231 -21.13 3.54 15.77
C TYR A 231 -20.10 4.07 16.77
N TYR A 232 -19.06 4.71 16.25
CA TYR A 232 -18.05 5.44 17.01
C TYR A 232 -17.87 6.83 16.41
N SER A 233 -17.77 7.83 17.26
CA SER A 233 -17.36 9.17 16.85
C SER A 233 -15.84 9.22 16.75
N VAL A 234 -15.33 9.77 15.65
CA VAL A 234 -13.90 10.07 15.45
C VAL A 234 -13.74 11.58 15.42
N SER A 235 -12.77 12.10 16.18
CA SER A 235 -12.40 13.51 16.18
C SER A 235 -10.89 13.64 16.08
N SER A 236 -10.42 14.51 15.19
CA SER A 236 -9.01 14.81 15.02
C SER A 236 -8.80 16.24 14.53
N ASN A 237 -7.65 16.82 14.86
CA ASN A 237 -7.15 18.06 14.25
C ASN A 237 -6.14 17.79 13.11
N ALA A 238 -5.95 16.53 12.70
CA ALA A 238 -5.21 16.21 11.47
C ALA A 238 -5.87 16.88 10.26
N PHE A 239 -5.07 17.22 9.26
CA PHE A 239 -5.58 17.69 7.98
C PHE A 239 -6.29 16.58 7.20
N GLY A 240 -5.73 15.37 7.23
CA GLY A 240 -6.31 14.20 6.58
C GLY A 240 -6.40 13.03 7.54
N ILE A 241 -7.49 12.26 7.43
CA ILE A 241 -7.67 10.99 8.14
C ILE A 241 -7.98 9.91 7.12
N PHE A 242 -7.19 8.84 7.17
CA PHE A 242 -7.40 7.63 6.38
C PHE A 242 -7.81 6.52 7.34
N LEU A 243 -8.90 5.82 7.05
CA LEU A 243 -9.39 4.74 7.91
C LEU A 243 -9.58 3.47 7.10
N SER A 244 -9.07 2.36 7.63
CA SER A 244 -9.29 1.05 7.04
C SER A 244 -9.46 -0.02 8.12
N ARG A 245 -10.24 -1.06 7.83
CA ARG A 245 -10.24 -2.27 8.63
C ARG A 245 -9.07 -3.15 8.21
N CYS A 246 -8.35 -3.68 9.18
CA CYS A 246 -7.28 -4.63 8.95
C CYS A 246 -7.85 -5.91 8.35
N ALA A 247 -7.47 -6.21 7.10
CA ALA A 247 -7.77 -7.49 6.51
C ALA A 247 -7.04 -8.58 7.31
N THR A 248 -7.79 -9.57 7.78
CA THR A 248 -7.23 -10.73 8.50
C THR A 248 -6.94 -11.91 7.57
N GLY A 249 -7.17 -11.71 6.26
CA GLY A 249 -7.00 -12.69 5.21
C GLY A 249 -7.36 -12.11 3.84
N PRO A 250 -7.41 -12.94 2.80
CA PRO A 250 -7.81 -12.51 1.46
C PRO A 250 -9.24 -11.97 1.41
N LEU A 251 -9.49 -11.12 0.41
CA LEU A 251 -10.81 -10.59 0.09
C LEU A 251 -11.49 -11.55 -0.87
N GLU A 252 -12.47 -12.33 -0.41
CA GLU A 252 -13.17 -13.30 -1.26
C GLU A 252 -14.10 -12.63 -2.28
N GLU A 253 -14.72 -11.51 -1.90
CA GLU A 253 -15.69 -10.79 -2.72
C GLU A 253 -15.19 -9.39 -3.09
N ALA A 254 -15.69 -8.88 -4.22
CA ALA A 254 -15.45 -7.51 -4.62
C ALA A 254 -16.03 -6.54 -3.58
N ILE A 255 -15.20 -5.65 -3.07
CA ILE A 255 -15.65 -4.57 -2.19
C ILE A 255 -16.57 -3.64 -3.00
N ARG A 256 -17.76 -3.36 -2.46
CA ARG A 256 -18.67 -2.39 -3.07
C ARG A 256 -18.06 -1.00 -2.95
N ALA A 257 -18.03 -0.27 -4.06
CA ALA A 257 -17.56 1.11 -4.11
C ALA A 257 -18.72 2.07 -3.80
N ASP A 258 -19.44 1.87 -2.71
CA ASP A 258 -20.21 2.96 -2.12
C ASP A 258 -19.22 3.89 -1.40
N ALA A 259 -19.23 5.15 -1.83
CA ALA A 259 -18.43 6.21 -1.20
C ALA A 259 -18.80 6.31 0.29
N PHE A 260 -17.83 6.65 1.14
CA PHE A 260 -17.99 6.85 2.59
C PHE A 260 -19.05 7.94 2.88
N LEU A 261 -20.32 7.54 2.91
CA LEU A 261 -21.48 8.31 3.37
C LEU A 261 -22.19 7.49 4.45
N GLY A 262 -21.50 7.23 5.56
CA GLY A 262 -22.10 6.56 6.74
C GLY A 262 -22.44 5.08 6.56
N VAL A 263 -21.88 4.41 5.55
CA VAL A 263 -22.10 2.99 5.26
C VAL A 263 -20.75 2.25 5.36
N ASP A 264 -20.40 1.82 6.57
CA ASP A 264 -19.30 0.92 6.94
C ASP A 264 -17.85 1.33 6.59
N VAL A 265 -16.88 0.93 7.42
CA VAL A 265 -15.45 0.96 7.07
C VAL A 265 -15.11 -0.35 6.32
N PRO A 266 -14.98 -0.35 4.98
CA PRO A 266 -14.72 -1.56 4.24
C PRO A 266 -13.34 -2.15 4.59
N PRO A 267 -13.16 -3.48 4.49
CA PRO A 267 -11.87 -4.12 4.67
C PRO A 267 -10.85 -3.57 3.66
N SER A 268 -9.73 -3.04 4.16
CA SER A 268 -8.57 -2.62 3.36
C SER A 268 -8.89 -1.71 2.15
N TYR A 269 -9.69 -0.65 2.34
CA TYR A 269 -9.78 0.43 1.36
C TYR A 269 -8.98 1.64 1.80
N TRP A 270 -8.26 2.25 0.85
CA TRP A 270 -7.67 3.57 0.99
C TRP A 270 -8.74 4.58 0.58
N GLY A 271 -9.45 5.14 1.56
CA GLY A 271 -10.45 6.18 1.35
C GLY A 271 -10.01 7.48 2.02
N ASP A 272 -10.12 8.59 1.30
CA ASP A 272 -10.09 9.94 1.85
C ASP A 272 -11.49 10.27 2.39
N ILE A 273 -11.55 10.87 3.59
CA ILE A 273 -12.77 11.56 4.02
C ILE A 273 -12.76 12.91 3.30
N ASP A 274 -13.51 13.01 2.21
CA ASP A 274 -13.64 14.24 1.42
C ASP A 274 -14.31 15.33 2.29
N GLU A 275 -13.69 16.51 2.37
CA GLU A 275 -13.98 17.61 3.31
C GLU A 275 -15.29 18.37 3.01
N GLU A 276 -16.43 17.70 2.93
CA GLU A 276 -17.76 18.34 2.91
C GLU A 276 -18.54 18.14 4.22
N PHE A 277 -17.90 18.13 5.41
CA PHE A 277 -18.66 18.14 6.67
C PHE A 277 -18.10 19.06 7.77
N HIS A 278 -19.06 19.76 8.38
CA HIS A 278 -19.03 20.87 9.34
C HIS A 278 -17.78 21.02 10.24
N PHE A 279 -17.09 22.14 10.05
CA PHE A 279 -16.10 22.68 10.99
C PHE A 279 -16.75 23.05 12.33
N TYR A 280 -16.35 22.36 13.40
CA TYR A 280 -16.50 22.83 14.77
C TYR A 280 -15.12 23.20 15.34
N GLU A 281 -15.07 24.18 16.24
CA GLU A 281 -13.86 24.47 17.04
C GLU A 281 -13.45 23.20 17.80
N GLY A 282 -12.36 22.55 17.36
CA GLY A 282 -11.89 21.25 17.88
C GLY A 282 -11.65 20.17 16.82
N GLY A 283 -12.02 20.43 15.55
CA GLY A 283 -11.87 19.50 14.42
C GLY A 283 -13.20 18.82 14.03
N PRO A 284 -13.28 18.19 12.84
CA PRO A 284 -14.48 17.46 12.43
C PRO A 284 -14.75 16.29 13.39
N ILE A 285 -16.02 16.11 13.76
CA ILE A 285 -16.50 14.89 14.42
C ILE A 285 -17.27 14.09 13.38
N LEU A 286 -16.85 12.86 13.11
CA LEU A 286 -17.51 11.96 12.19
C LEU A 286 -18.02 10.73 12.95
N ASP A 287 -19.32 10.47 12.89
CA ASP A 287 -19.89 9.22 13.38
C ASP A 287 -19.75 8.15 12.29
N LEU A 288 -18.96 7.12 12.57
CA LEU A 288 -18.66 6.02 11.66
C LEU A 288 -19.14 4.70 12.26
N TYR A 289 -19.71 3.83 11.42
CA TYR A 289 -19.94 2.46 11.82
C TYR A 289 -18.66 1.63 11.65
N PHE A 290 -18.19 1.04 12.74
CA PHE A 290 -17.08 0.11 12.74
C PHE A 290 -17.57 -1.31 12.97
N GLU A 291 -16.97 -2.26 12.26
CA GLU A 291 -17.08 -3.68 12.58
C GLU A 291 -16.19 -4.04 13.77
N ALA A 292 -16.44 -5.19 14.40
CA ALA A 292 -15.52 -5.69 15.43
C ALA A 292 -14.17 -6.12 14.79
N GLY A 293 -13.07 -5.80 15.47
CA GLY A 293 -11.71 -6.22 15.09
C GLY A 293 -10.69 -5.09 15.00
N LYS A 294 -9.50 -5.42 14.46
CA LYS A 294 -8.38 -4.50 14.29
C LYS A 294 -8.63 -3.54 13.11
N HIS A 295 -8.33 -2.27 13.31
CA HIS A 295 -8.40 -1.19 12.34
C HIS A 295 -7.08 -0.42 12.31
N GLU A 296 -6.86 0.30 11.21
CA GLU A 296 -5.75 1.22 11.02
C GLU A 296 -6.28 2.61 10.70
N ILE A 297 -5.66 3.62 11.30
CA ILE A 297 -5.91 5.03 11.05
C ILE A 297 -4.60 5.71 10.64
N GLY A 298 -4.61 6.32 9.47
CA GLY A 298 -3.57 7.23 9.00
C GLY A 298 -3.93 8.66 9.34
N LEU A 299 -3.01 9.41 9.93
CA LEU A 299 -3.16 10.82 10.28
C LEU A 299 -2.16 11.62 9.45
N ALA A 300 -2.66 12.62 8.72
CA ALA A 300 -1.84 13.48 7.87
C ALA A 300 -1.84 14.94 8.33
N LEU A 301 -0.67 15.59 8.28
CA LEU A 301 -0.48 17.02 8.44
C LEU A 301 0.01 17.63 7.13
N LEU A 302 -0.62 18.72 6.68
CA LEU A 302 -0.11 19.47 5.53
C LEU A 302 1.21 20.16 5.85
N GLY A 303 2.11 20.15 4.88
CA GLY A 303 3.44 20.70 5.02
C GLY A 303 4.40 19.74 5.69
N TYR A 304 5.60 20.23 5.98
CA TYR A 304 6.68 19.47 6.63
C TYR A 304 7.06 20.05 7.98
N ASP A 305 6.32 21.08 8.43
CA ASP A 305 6.44 21.59 9.78
C ASP A 305 5.69 20.59 10.68
N GLY A 306 6.44 19.79 11.43
CA GLY A 306 5.88 18.81 12.36
C GLY A 306 4.94 19.44 13.39
N GLY A 307 4.17 18.60 14.08
CA GLY A 307 3.22 19.07 15.08
C GLY A 307 2.46 17.96 15.78
N GLU A 308 1.64 18.37 16.75
CA GLU A 308 0.81 17.45 17.53
C GLU A 308 -0.58 17.30 16.92
N VAL A 309 -0.96 16.04 16.67
CA VAL A 309 -2.31 15.63 16.29
C VAL A 309 -3.03 15.04 17.49
N ASN A 310 -4.10 15.68 17.91
CA ASN A 310 -5.06 15.13 18.86
C ASN A 310 -5.99 14.19 18.12
N LEU A 311 -6.10 12.95 18.58
CA LEU A 311 -7.04 11.96 18.05
C LEU A 311 -7.91 11.44 19.20
N ALA A 312 -9.21 11.37 18.96
CA ALA A 312 -10.16 10.73 19.84
C ALA A 312 -11.15 9.86 19.06
N ILE A 313 -11.41 8.65 19.55
CA ILE A 313 -12.38 7.69 18.99
C ILE A 313 -13.21 7.14 20.14
N TRP A 314 -14.54 7.25 20.13
CA TRP A 314 -15.37 6.76 21.25
C TRP A 314 -16.73 6.22 20.79
N PRO A 315 -17.35 5.29 21.53
CA PRO A 315 -18.68 4.79 21.20
C PRO A 315 -19.72 5.91 21.07
N SER A 316 -20.51 5.87 20.01
CA SER A 316 -21.56 6.86 19.70
C SER A 316 -22.92 6.18 19.59
N LEU A 317 -23.99 6.97 19.74
CA LEU A 317 -25.35 6.50 19.45
C LEU A 317 -25.65 6.47 17.93
N GLY A 318 -24.66 6.81 17.10
CA GLY A 318 -24.79 6.94 15.66
C GLY A 318 -25.23 8.35 15.25
N PRO A 319 -25.30 8.61 13.93
CA PRO A 319 -25.75 9.90 13.43
C PRO A 319 -27.12 10.21 14.00
N ARG A 320 -27.21 11.28 14.79
CA ARG A 320 -28.53 11.77 15.22
C ARG A 320 -29.28 12.17 13.95
N PRO A 321 -30.56 11.79 13.78
CA PRO A 321 -31.36 12.35 12.72
C PRO A 321 -31.25 13.87 12.82
N VAL A 322 -30.85 14.52 11.72
CA VAL A 322 -30.83 15.98 11.65
C VAL A 322 -32.26 16.43 11.92
N GLU A 323 -32.50 17.05 13.08
CA GLU A 323 -33.77 17.69 13.35
C GLU A 323 -33.93 18.86 12.36
N GLY A 324 -34.62 18.59 11.25
CA GLY A 324 -35.14 19.59 10.33
C GLY A 324 -34.50 19.57 8.94
N GLU A 325 -35.14 18.86 8.02
CA GLU A 325 -35.67 19.52 6.82
C GLU A 325 -37.17 19.18 6.71
N PRO A 326 -38.08 20.17 6.60
CA PRO A 326 -39.37 19.96 5.95
C PRO A 326 -39.24 19.74 4.45
#